data_AF-K2BU77-F1
#
_entry.id   AF-K2BU77-F1
#
_cell.length_a   1.000
_cell.length_b   1.000
_cell.length_c   1.000
_cell.angle_alpha   90.00
_cell.angle_beta   90.00
_cell.angle_gamma   90.00
#
_symmetry.space_group_name_H-M   'P 1'
#
loop_
_entity.id
_entity.type
_entity.pdbx_description
1 polymer ?
#
loop_
_entity_poly.entity_id
_entity_poly.type
_entity_poly.pdbx_seq_one_letter_code
_entity_poly.pdbx_strand_id
1 'polypeptide(L)'
;MFKKIILFLFFLTLLSLVNSTIAFEPFVKSQGNPLPFTNDFPDWNEIGQYQPSVIFDNGEYKMWYASTTGSKFKIIYAISADGISWGRQNLLDV
;
A
#
# COMPACT_ATOMS: atom_id res chain seq x y z
N MET A 1 -32.32 36.26 28.00
CA MET A 1 -31.39 36.53 26.87
C MET A 1 -29.97 36.04 27.16
N PHE A 2 -29.39 36.42 28.31
CA PHE A 2 -28.02 36.05 28.72
C PHE A 2 -27.68 34.54 28.70
N LYS A 3 -28.54 33.66 29.26
CA LYS A 3 -28.30 32.21 29.26
C LYS A 3 -28.20 31.59 27.85
N LYS A 4 -28.94 32.15 26.88
CA LYS A 4 -28.89 31.69 25.47
C LYS A 4 -27.58 32.09 24.79
N ILE A 5 -27.06 33.28 25.11
CA ILE A 5 -25.77 33.77 24.61
C ILE A 5 -24.62 32.92 25.18
N ILE A 6 -24.66 32.61 26.47
CA ILE A 6 -23.67 31.73 27.12
C ILE A 6 -23.70 30.33 26.49
N LEU A 7 -24.89 29.77 26.27
CA LEU A 7 -25.02 28.45 25.64
C LEU A 7 -24.53 28.44 24.19
N PHE A 8 -24.80 29.51 23.44
CA PHE A 8 -24.32 29.68 22.06
C PHE A 8 -22.79 29.78 22.00
N LEU A 9 -22.17 30.59 22.87
CA LEU A 9 -20.72 30.71 22.95
C LEU A 9 -20.06 29.40 23.38
N PHE A 10 -20.66 28.67 24.32
CA PHE A 10 -20.19 27.35 24.71
C PHE A 10 -20.20 26.36 23.54
N PHE A 11 -21.28 26.35 22.74
CA PHE A 11 -21.36 25.52 21.53
C PHE A 11 -20.30 25.93 20.50
N LEU A 12 -20.09 27.24 20.30
CA LEU A 12 -19.08 27.74 19.37
C LEU A 12 -17.66 27.34 19.78
N THR A 13 -17.36 27.36 21.09
CA THR A 13 -16.07 26.87 21.60
C THR A 13 -15.89 25.36 21.43
N LEU A 14 -16.94 24.56 21.62
CA LEU A 14 -16.92 23.11 21.35
C LEU A 14 -16.62 22.80 19.88
N LEU A 15 -17.20 23.58 18.96
CA LEU A 15 -16.95 23.45 17.53
C LEU A 15 -15.49 23.79 17.15
N SER A 16 -14.85 24.72 17.86
CA SER A 16 -13.44 25.08 17.63
C SER A 16 -12.41 24.08 18.18
N LEU A 17 -12.84 23.11 19.01
CA LEU A 17 -11.97 22.08 19.59
C LEU A 17 -11.86 20.81 18.72
N VAL A 18 -12.56 20.76 17.59
CA VAL A 18 -12.52 19.61 16.69
C VAL A 18 -11.27 19.71 15.81
N ASN A 19 -10.29 18.85 16.06
CA ASN A 19 -9.14 18.70 15.16
C ASN A 19 -9.58 17.96 13.90
N SER A 20 -9.16 18.44 12.72
CA SER A 20 -9.28 17.68 11.48
C SER A 20 -8.55 16.34 11.63
N THR A 21 -9.28 15.23 11.50
CA THR A 21 -8.69 13.90 11.39
C THR A 21 -8.59 13.54 9.91
N ILE A 22 -7.50 12.90 9.50
CA ILE A 22 -7.44 12.32 8.15
C ILE A 22 -8.16 10.98 8.21
N ALA A 23 -8.95 10.67 7.19
CA ALA A 23 -9.62 9.37 7.07
C ALA A 23 -8.63 8.19 6.96
N PHE A 24 -7.37 8.47 6.61
CA PHE A 24 -6.26 7.53 6.55
C PHE A 24 -4.95 8.25 6.89
N GLU A 25 -4.02 7.57 7.55
CA GLU A 25 -2.66 8.11 7.76
C GLU A 25 -1.98 8.40 6.41
N PRO A 26 -1.25 9.53 6.25
CA PRO A 26 -0.52 9.81 5.02
C PRO A 26 0.42 8.66 4.66
N PHE A 27 0.45 8.29 3.37
CA PHE A 27 1.42 7.31 2.89
C PHE A 27 2.83 7.91 2.96
N VAL A 28 3.69 7.30 3.79
CA VAL A 28 5.12 7.62 3.86
C VAL A 28 5.87 6.68 2.93
N LYS A 29 6.71 7.23 2.04
CA LYS A 29 7.54 6.41 1.14
C LYS A 29 8.58 5.64 1.95
N SER A 30 8.65 4.32 1.75
CA SER A 30 9.74 3.49 2.30
C SER A 30 11.09 3.91 1.70
N GLN A 31 12.12 3.92 2.55
CA GLN A 31 13.52 4.09 2.11
C GLN A 31 14.02 2.89 1.30
N GLY A 32 13.38 1.73 1.44
CA GLY A 32 13.68 0.52 0.68
C GLY A 32 12.95 0.44 -0.66
N ASN A 33 12.58 1.57 -1.27
CA ASN A 33 11.98 1.60 -2.60
C ASN A 33 13.07 1.70 -3.71
N PRO A 34 12.86 1.06 -4.88
CA PRO A 34 11.79 0.12 -5.19
C PRO A 34 11.92 -1.17 -4.36
N LEU A 35 10.84 -1.93 -4.23
CA LEU A 35 10.86 -3.19 -3.47
C LEU A 35 12.01 -4.08 -3.97
N PRO A 36 12.90 -4.54 -3.07
CA PRO A 36 14.00 -5.38 -3.45
C PRO A 36 13.46 -6.76 -3.80
N PHE A 37 13.80 -7.24 -4.99
CA PHE A 37 13.53 -8.61 -5.36
C PHE A 37 14.78 -9.24 -5.95
N THR A 38 14.97 -10.52 -5.66
CA THR A 38 16.03 -11.33 -6.23
C THR A 38 15.56 -11.92 -7.54
N ASN A 39 16.41 -11.92 -8.58
CA ASN A 39 16.05 -12.54 -9.85
C ASN A 39 16.21 -14.06 -9.78
N ASP A 40 15.21 -14.72 -9.21
CA ASP A 40 15.26 -16.15 -8.90
C ASP A 40 14.77 -17.05 -10.05
N PHE A 41 14.23 -16.47 -11.12
CA PHE A 41 13.74 -17.22 -12.27
C PHE A 41 14.83 -17.30 -13.36
N PRO A 42 15.42 -18.49 -13.60
CA PRO A 42 16.60 -18.63 -14.46
C PRO A 42 16.41 -18.10 -15.89
N ASP A 43 15.20 -18.26 -16.44
CA ASP A 43 14.85 -17.88 -17.82
C ASP A 43 14.15 -16.52 -17.93
N TRP A 44 14.15 -15.74 -16.86
CA TRP A 44 13.47 -14.45 -16.82
C TRP A 44 14.35 -13.39 -16.19
N ASN A 45 15.00 -12.58 -17.02
CA ASN A 45 15.80 -11.45 -16.52
C ASN A 45 14.91 -10.22 -16.30
N GLU A 46 14.26 -10.16 -15.14
CA GLU A 46 13.43 -9.01 -14.81
C GLU A 46 14.26 -7.73 -14.71
N ILE A 47 13.83 -6.69 -15.42
CA ILE A 47 14.40 -5.33 -15.37
C ILE A 47 13.40 -4.28 -14.88
N GLY A 48 12.15 -4.66 -14.64
CA GLY A 48 11.12 -3.72 -14.19
C GLY A 48 9.88 -4.41 -13.61
N GLN A 49 9.24 -3.71 -12.67
CA GLN A 49 8.08 -4.16 -11.90
C GLN A 49 6.99 -3.08 -11.94
N TYR A 50 5.76 -3.48 -12.23
CA TYR A 50 4.67 -2.54 -12.46
C TYR A 50 3.33 -3.07 -11.92
N GLN A 51 2.44 -2.13 -11.61
CA GLN A 51 1.01 -2.37 -11.38
C GLN A 51 0.72 -3.54 -10.42
N PRO A 52 1.27 -3.52 -9.19
CA PRO A 52 0.97 -4.58 -8.22
C PRO A 52 -0.52 -4.53 -7.82
N SER A 53 -1.11 -5.70 -7.68
CA SER A 53 -2.41 -5.91 -7.03
C SER A 53 -2.18 -6.79 -5.80
N VAL A 54 -2.62 -6.32 -4.63
CA VAL A 54 -2.36 -6.99 -3.34
C VAL A 54 -3.68 -7.32 -2.65
N ILE A 55 -3.77 -8.52 -2.11
CA ILE A 55 -4.82 -8.92 -1.16
C ILE A 55 -4.18 -9.44 0.13
N PHE A 56 -4.96 -9.43 1.21
CA PHE A 56 -4.62 -10.13 2.45
C PHE A 56 -5.62 -11.26 2.64
N ASP A 57 -5.12 -12.50 2.72
CA ASP A 57 -5.94 -13.70 2.81
C ASP A 57 -5.26 -14.73 3.72
N ASN A 58 -6.02 -15.29 4.67
CA ASN A 58 -5.56 -16.32 5.60
C ASN A 58 -4.26 -15.98 6.36
N GLY A 59 -4.08 -14.72 6.77
CA GLY A 59 -2.92 -14.29 7.54
C GLY A 59 -1.68 -13.97 6.69
N GLU A 60 -1.82 -13.94 5.36
CA GLU A 60 -0.72 -13.72 4.43
C GLU A 60 -1.10 -12.68 3.37
N TYR A 61 -0.15 -11.82 3.02
CA TYR A 61 -0.27 -10.93 1.88
C TYR A 61 0.08 -11.67 0.59
N LYS A 62 -0.72 -11.45 -0.45
CA LYS A 62 -0.58 -12.06 -1.76
C LYS A 62 -0.55 -10.95 -2.80
N MET A 63 0.47 -10.95 -3.66
CA MET A 63 0.67 -9.95 -4.70
C MET A 63 0.79 -10.60 -6.07
N TRP A 64 0.14 -9.99 -7.05
CA TRP A 64 0.40 -10.20 -8.46
C TRP A 64 0.90 -8.90 -9.06
N TYR A 65 2.02 -8.93 -9.76
CA TYR A 65 2.57 -7.74 -10.39
C TYR A 65 3.07 -8.04 -11.80
N ALA A 66 3.07 -7.02 -12.66
CA ALA A 66 3.60 -7.12 -14.01
C ALA A 66 5.13 -6.98 -13.96
N SER A 67 5.82 -8.02 -14.43
CA SER A 67 7.27 -8.08 -14.55
C SER A 67 7.66 -7.92 -16.01
N THR A 68 8.77 -7.23 -16.31
CA THR A 68 9.26 -7.08 -17.70
C THR A 68 10.73 -7.42 -17.85
N THR A 69 11.11 -7.97 -19.01
CA THR A 69 12.49 -8.07 -19.49
C THR A 69 12.89 -6.90 -20.42
N GLY A 70 12.00 -5.89 -20.58
CA GLY A 70 12.13 -4.80 -21.55
C GLY A 70 11.48 -5.07 -22.89
N SER A 71 11.27 -6.34 -23.26
CA SER A 71 10.63 -6.76 -24.50
C SER A 71 9.41 -7.65 -24.31
N LYS A 72 9.26 -8.26 -23.13
CA LYS A 72 8.15 -9.15 -22.77
C LYS A 72 7.59 -8.75 -21.41
N PHE A 73 6.33 -9.12 -21.18
CA PHE A 73 5.70 -9.04 -19.87
C PHE A 73 5.27 -10.42 -19.41
N LYS A 74 5.39 -10.66 -18.11
CA LYS A 74 4.81 -11.81 -17.40
C LYS A 74 4.24 -11.34 -16.07
N ILE A 75 3.40 -12.17 -15.47
CA ILE A 75 2.86 -11.88 -14.13
C ILE A 75 3.65 -12.68 -13.11
N ILE A 76 4.16 -12.03 -12.07
CA ILE A 76 4.76 -12.72 -10.93
C ILE A 76 3.78 -12.74 -9.77
N TYR A 77 3.60 -13.94 -9.20
CA TYR A 77 2.91 -14.14 -7.93
C TYR A 77 3.93 -14.17 -6.79
N ALA A 78 3.69 -13.38 -5.75
CA ALA A 78 4.53 -13.29 -4.55
C ALA A 78 3.69 -13.26 -3.27
N ILE A 79 4.30 -13.70 -2.17
CA ILE A 79 3.69 -13.72 -0.83
C ILE A 79 4.53 -12.93 0.16
N SER A 80 3.90 -12.45 1.24
CA SER A 80 4.57 -11.74 2.33
C SER A 80 3.81 -11.92 3.65
N ALA A 81 4.54 -12.07 4.75
CA ALA A 81 3.97 -12.10 6.09
C ALA A 81 3.81 -10.70 6.71
N ASP A 82 4.58 -9.71 6.23
CA ASP A 82 4.69 -8.36 6.82
C ASP A 82 4.28 -7.23 5.86
N GLY A 83 4.00 -7.55 4.59
CA GLY A 83 3.68 -6.59 3.53
C GLY A 83 4.90 -5.80 3.02
N ILE A 84 6.10 -6.08 3.52
CA ILE A 84 7.34 -5.34 3.22
C ILE A 84 8.34 -6.26 2.53
N SER A 85 8.51 -7.48 3.04
CA SER A 85 9.41 -8.50 2.55
C SER A 85 8.63 -9.49 1.70
N TRP A 86 8.93 -9.56 0.40
CA TRP A 86 8.14 -10.33 -0.56
C TRP A 86 8.94 -11.50 -1.13
N GLY A 87 8.41 -12.72 -0.98
CA GLY A 87 8.95 -13.94 -1.55
C GLY A 87 8.21 -14.32 -2.84
N ARG A 88 8.91 -14.31 -3.98
CA ARG A 88 8.36 -14.75 -5.27
C ARG A 88 8.05 -16.25 -5.24
N GLN A 89 6.86 -16.62 -5.70
CA GLN A 89 6.38 -18.00 -5.69
C GLN A 89 6.26 -18.59 -7.09
N ASN A 90 5.79 -17.80 -8.06
CA ASN A 90 5.56 -18.30 -9.41
C ASN A 90 5.68 -17.21 -10.47
N LEU A 91 6.14 -17.60 -11.65
CA LEU A 91 6.17 -16.79 -12.87
C LEU A 91 5.11 -17.33 -13.82
N LEU A 92 4.08 -16.54 -14.07
CA LEU A 92 2.94 -16.92 -14.89
C LEU A 92 3.12 -16.40 -16.31
N ASP A 93 2.98 -17.31 -17.27
CA ASP A 93 2.85 -16.96 -18.68
C ASP A 93 1.49 -16.29 -18.92
N VAL A 94 1.48 -15.31 -19.82
CA VAL A 94 0.29 -14.56 -20.27
C VAL A 94 0.08 -14.78 -21.76
#